data_AF-A0A7C7T0Q2-F1
#
_entry.id   AF-A0A7C7T0Q2-F1
#
_cell.length_a   1.000
_cell.length_b   1.000
_cell.length_c   1.000
_cell.angle_alpha   90.00
_cell.angle_beta   90.00
_cell.angle_gamma   90.00
#
_symmetry.space_group_name_H-M   'P 1'
#
loop_
_entity.id
_entity.type
_entity.pdbx_description
1 polymer ?
#
loop_
_entity_poly.entity_id
_entity_poly.type
_entity_poly.pdbx_seq_one_letter_code
_entity_poly.pdbx_strand_id
1 'polypeptide(L)'
;MTTSWKYLKKRTKELKLSRVSGLWRVPCYCLGVCVGGPIAVVLPDNCWYGHCTPQVIERILKEHIIGGTVVSEYMISPKQLEK
;
A
#
# COMPACT_ATOMS: atom_id res chain seq x y z
N MET A 1 -16.98 0.12 -6.70
CA MET A 1 -15.63 -0.37 -7.10
C MET A 1 -14.62 0.74 -6.82
N THR A 2 -13.93 0.63 -5.70
CA THR A 2 -13.19 1.66 -4.95
C THR A 2 -12.28 2.56 -5.80
N THR A 3 -12.45 3.87 -5.66
CA THR A 3 -11.66 4.95 -6.30
C THR A 3 -10.15 4.74 -6.11
N SER A 4 -9.76 4.28 -4.93
CA SER A 4 -8.38 3.96 -4.54
C SER A 4 -7.73 2.88 -5.43
N TRP A 5 -8.45 1.82 -5.78
CA TRP A 5 -7.91 0.73 -6.61
C TRP A 5 -7.70 1.15 -8.07
N LYS A 6 -8.64 1.93 -8.62
CA LYS A 6 -8.49 2.53 -9.95
C LYS A 6 -7.29 3.47 -9.98
N TYR A 7 -7.10 4.26 -8.93
CA TYR A 7 -5.95 5.16 -8.80
C TYR A 7 -4.62 4.39 -8.75
N LEU A 8 -4.52 3.36 -7.91
CA LEU A 8 -3.33 2.49 -7.83
C LEU A 8 -3.00 1.88 -9.20
N LYS A 9 -4.01 1.43 -9.95
CA LYS A 9 -3.84 0.88 -11.30
C LYS A 9 -3.22 1.89 -12.26
N LYS A 10 -3.78 3.09 -12.31
CA LYS A 10 -3.33 4.19 -13.16
C LYS A 10 -1.89 4.59 -12.80
N ARG A 11 -1.63 4.88 -11.52
CA ARG A 11 -0.31 5.38 -11.09
C ARG A 11 0.82 4.38 -11.26
N THR A 12 0.59 3.10 -11.02
CA THR A 12 1.63 2.08 -11.24
C THR A 12 2.03 2.00 -12.72
N LYS A 13 1.09 2.23 -13.65
CA LYS A 13 1.35 2.24 -15.08
C LYS A 13 2.17 3.47 -15.49
N GLU A 14 1.84 4.63 -14.93
CA GLU A 14 2.56 5.89 -15.17
C GLU A 14 4.01 5.83 -14.67
N LEU A 15 4.23 5.25 -13.48
CA LEU A 15 5.56 5.10 -12.90
C LEU A 15 6.40 3.96 -13.54
N LYS A 16 5.84 3.23 -14.52
CA LYS A 16 6.47 2.04 -15.15
C LYS A 16 6.97 0.98 -14.15
N LEU A 17 6.48 1.01 -12.90
CA LEU A 17 6.82 0.04 -11.85
C LEU A 17 6.23 -1.35 -12.13
N SER A 18 5.27 -1.45 -13.04
CA SER A 18 4.64 -2.71 -13.44
C SER A 18 5.64 -3.67 -14.10
N ARG A 19 5.77 -4.89 -13.53
CA ARG A 19 6.61 -6.03 -13.99
C ARG A 19 8.13 -5.82 -14.07
N VAL A 20 8.61 -4.61 -14.30
CA VAL A 20 10.06 -4.33 -14.45
C VAL A 20 10.74 -4.11 -13.10
N SER A 21 10.01 -3.64 -12.07
CA SER A 21 10.55 -3.33 -10.73
C SER A 21 10.18 -4.34 -9.63
N GLY A 22 9.55 -5.47 -9.97
CA GLY A 22 9.14 -6.49 -8.99
C GLY A 22 7.87 -6.19 -8.18
N LEU A 23 7.16 -5.09 -8.46
CA LEU A 23 5.92 -4.74 -7.77
C LEU A 23 4.71 -5.51 -8.31
N TRP A 24 4.11 -6.34 -7.46
CA TRP A 24 2.86 -7.06 -7.73
C TRP A 24 1.70 -6.48 -6.93
N ARG A 25 0.51 -6.46 -7.53
CA ARG A 25 -0.71 -5.97 -6.89
C ARG A 25 -1.75 -7.06 -6.92
N VAL A 26 -2.16 -7.53 -5.75
CA VAL A 26 -3.14 -8.59 -5.60
C VAL A 26 -4.42 -7.96 -5.01
N PRO A 27 -5.59 -8.15 -5.65
CA PRO A 27 -6.84 -7.77 -5.01
C PRO A 27 -7.11 -8.73 -3.84
N CYS A 28 -7.32 -8.19 -2.66
CA CYS A 28 -7.68 -8.95 -1.47
C CYS A 28 -9.10 -8.58 -1.01
N TYR A 29 -9.78 -9.55 -0.41
CA TYR A 29 -11.07 -9.36 0.26
C TYR A 29 -10.86 -8.96 1.72
N CYS A 30 -11.81 -9.27 2.61
CA CYS A 30 -11.69 -8.96 4.03
C CYS A 30 -10.45 -9.63 4.63
N LEU A 31 -9.59 -8.84 5.25
CA LEU A 31 -8.38 -9.29 5.95
C LEU A 31 -8.60 -9.38 7.48
N GLY A 32 -9.85 -9.37 7.95
CA GLY A 32 -10.18 -9.41 9.38
C GLY A 32 -9.93 -8.11 10.15
N VAL A 33 -9.42 -7.08 9.48
CA VAL A 33 -9.20 -5.74 10.06
C VAL A 33 -10.32 -4.83 9.57
N CYS A 34 -11.40 -4.73 10.34
CA CYS A 34 -12.56 -3.93 9.94
C CYS A 34 -12.40 -2.43 10.24
N VAL A 35 -11.50 -2.07 11.16
CA VAL A 35 -11.44 -0.74 11.80
C VAL A 35 -10.66 0.32 10.98
N GLY A 36 -10.38 0.06 9.69
CA GLY A 36 -9.56 0.97 8.87
C GLY A 36 -9.64 0.76 7.36
N GLY A 37 -10.74 0.19 6.86
CA GLY A 37 -10.93 -0.04 5.42
C GLY A 37 -10.94 1.26 4.61
N PRO A 38 -10.37 1.32 3.39
CA PRO A 38 -9.64 0.27 2.66
C PRO A 38 -8.20 0.07 3.14
N ILE A 39 -7.75 -1.19 3.11
CA ILE A 39 -6.45 -1.63 3.62
C ILE A 39 -5.51 -2.01 2.48
N ALA A 40 -4.24 -1.67 2.62
CA ALA A 40 -3.17 -2.13 1.74
C ALA A 40 -2.03 -2.73 2.58
N VAL A 41 -1.50 -3.86 2.13
CA VAL A 41 -0.35 -4.52 2.75
C VAL A 41 0.80 -4.48 1.76
N VAL A 42 1.97 -4.04 2.22
CA VAL A 42 3.22 -4.01 1.44
C VAL A 42 4.16 -5.09 1.99
N LEU A 43 4.62 -5.96 1.10
CA LEU A 43 5.59 -7.03 1.37
C LEU A 43 6.87 -6.74 0.57
N PRO A 44 8.07 -7.07 1.09
CA PRO A 44 8.37 -7.86 2.30
C PRO A 44 8.32 -7.10 3.64
N ASP A 45 8.14 -5.79 3.64
CA ASP A 45 8.20 -4.93 4.84
C ASP A 45 7.10 -5.15 5.89
N ASN A 46 6.15 -6.07 5.64
CA ASN A 46 4.99 -6.35 6.50
C ASN A 46 4.27 -5.08 6.98
N CYS A 47 4.20 -4.05 6.13
CA CYS A 47 3.58 -2.78 6.47
C CYS A 47 2.09 -2.80 6.14
N TRP A 48 1.26 -2.54 7.15
CA TRP A 48 -0.20 -2.49 7.04
C TRP A 48 -0.68 -1.05 7.03
N TYR A 49 -1.23 -0.61 5.91
CA TYR A 49 -1.77 0.73 5.72
C TYR A 49 -3.29 0.71 5.78
N GLY A 50 -3.85 1.60 6.61
CA GLY A 50 -5.28 1.83 6.73
C GLY A 50 -5.69 3.09 6.01
N HIS A 51 -7.01 3.30 5.87
CA HIS A 51 -7.57 4.50 5.26
C HIS A 51 -6.93 4.85 3.91
N CYS A 52 -6.67 3.84 3.06
CA CYS A 52 -5.97 4.00 1.79
C CYS A 52 -6.81 4.80 0.78
N THR A 53 -6.82 6.12 0.93
CA THR A 53 -7.32 7.06 -0.07
C THR A 53 -6.32 7.20 -1.22
N PRO A 54 -6.72 7.73 -2.38
CA PRO A 54 -5.80 7.98 -3.49
C PRO A 54 -4.55 8.78 -3.09
N GLN A 55 -4.69 9.75 -2.18
CA GLN A 55 -3.58 10.57 -1.69
C GLN A 55 -2.60 9.74 -0.85
N VAL A 56 -3.11 8.90 0.06
CA VAL A 56 -2.29 8.00 0.88
C VAL A 56 -1.54 7.00 -0.01
N ILE A 57 -2.20 6.45 -1.04
CA ILE A 57 -1.55 5.54 -1.99
C ILE A 57 -0.41 6.22 -2.74
N GLU A 58 -0.55 7.49 -3.13
CA GLU A 58 0.54 8.22 -3.78
C GLU A 58 1.75 8.39 -2.86
N ARG A 59 1.51 8.71 -1.59
CA ARG A 59 2.56 8.79 -0.57
C ARG A 59 3.26 7.46 -0.38
N ILE A 60 2.52 6.36 -0.23
CA ILE A 60 3.09 5.01 -0.11
C ILE A 60 3.94 4.65 -1.36
N LEU A 61 3.47 4.97 -2.56
CA LEU A 61 4.24 4.69 -3.77
C LEU A 61 5.55 5.48 -3.85
N LYS A 62 5.53 6.78 -3.52
CA LYS A 62 6.73 7.63 -3.60
C LYS A 62 7.68 7.41 -2.44
N GLU A 63 7.17 7.45 -1.22
CA GLU A 63 7.98 7.39 0.00
C GLU A 63 8.44 5.97 0.27
N HIS A 64 7.52 4.99 0.25
CA HIS A 64 7.84 3.61 0.64
C HIS A 64 8.41 2.80 -0.52
N ILE A 65 7.71 2.74 -1.67
CA ILE A 65 8.15 1.87 -2.78
C ILE A 65 9.37 2.46 -3.52
N ILE A 66 9.39 3.76 -3.78
CA ILE A 66 10.50 4.40 -4.50
C ILE A 66 11.60 4.87 -3.52
N GLY A 67 11.22 5.45 -2.39
CA GLY A 67 12.14 6.04 -1.41
C GLY A 67 12.58 5.11 -0.27
N GLY A 68 12.00 3.91 -0.14
CA GLY A 68 12.32 2.98 0.96
C GLY A 68 11.94 3.45 2.36
N THR A 69 11.15 4.53 2.49
CA THR A 69 10.75 5.12 3.77
C THR A 69 9.28 4.83 4.06
N VAL A 70 9.05 4.13 5.17
CA VAL A 70 7.72 3.67 5.56
C VAL A 70 6.87 4.83 6.11
N VAL A 71 5.63 4.95 5.65
CA VAL A 71 4.73 6.05 6.05
C VAL A 71 3.97 5.71 7.33
N SER A 72 4.60 5.94 8.49
CA SER A 72 4.06 5.54 9.81
C SER A 72 2.70 6.16 10.14
N GLU A 73 2.39 7.32 9.57
CA GLU A 73 1.17 8.09 9.81
C GLU A 73 -0.13 7.35 9.44
N TYR A 74 -0.08 6.50 8.42
CA TYR A 74 -1.25 5.72 7.95
C TYR A 74 -1.16 4.24 8.31
N MET A 75 -0.21 3.87 9.17
CA MET A 75 0.03 2.48 9.51
C MET A 75 -0.96 2.02 10.60
N ILE A 76 -1.61 0.87 10.39
CA ILE A 76 -2.60 0.32 11.34
C ILE A 76 -1.92 -0.33 12.54
N SER A 77 -0.74 -0.92 12.34
CA SER A 77 0.05 -1.51 13.41
C SER A 77 1.51 -1.11 13.28
N PRO A 78 2.05 -0.28 14.18
CA PRO A 78 3.48 -0.12 14.31
C PRO A 78 4.04 -1.32 15.08
N LYS A 79 4.92 -2.10 14.42
CA LYS A 79 5.70 -3.25 14.95
C LYS A 79 4.95 -4.58 15.13
N GLN A 80 5.40 -5.57 14.36
CA GLN A 80 5.99 -6.78 14.97
C GLN A 80 7.20 -7.21 14.13
N LEU A 81 8.30 -6.47 14.28
CA LEU A 81 9.63 -7.04 14.10
C LEU A 81 10.01 -7.65 15.45
N GLU A 82 9.54 -8.87 15.72
CA GLU A 82 10.09 -9.67 16.82
C GLU A 82 10.42 -11.07 16.30
N LYS A 83 11.74 -11.26 16.16
CA LYS A 83 12.59 -12.47 16.10
C LYS A 83 12.31 -13.54 15.04
#